data_AF-A0A496YMT2-F1
#
_entry.id   AF-A0A496YMT2-F1
#
_cell.length_a   1.000
_cell.length_b   1.000
_cell.length_c   1.000
_cell.angle_alpha   90.00
_cell.angle_beta   90.00
_cell.angle_gamma   90.00
#
_symmetry.space_group_name_H-M   'P 1'
#
loop_
_entity.id
_entity.type
_entity.pdbx_description
1 polymer ?
#
loop_
_entity_poly.entity_id
_entity_poly.type
_entity_poly.pdbx_seq_one_letter_code
_entity_poly.pdbx_strand_id
1 'polypeptide(L)' 'MKMAKAIMFLGTGSDVGKSIAATAFCRISKRRGFRVAPFKAQN' A
#
# COMPACT_ATOMS: atom_id res chain seq x y z
N MET A 1 13.93 -8.94 15.90
CA MET A 1 13.61 -8.39 14.56
C MET A 1 12.68 -7.19 14.73
N LYS A 2 12.92 -6.07 14.04
CA LYS A 2 12.05 -4.88 14.12
C LYS A 2 10.85 -5.07 13.20
N MET A 3 9.63 -4.92 13.73
CA MET A 3 8.40 -5.05 12.93
C MET A 3 8.31 -3.90 11.91
N ALA A 4 7.93 -4.20 10.67
CA ALA A 4 7.70 -3.18 9.65
C ALA A 4 6.43 -2.38 9.98
N LYS A 5 6.43 -1.08 9.67
CA LYS A 5 5.19 -0.28 9.73
C LYS A 5 4.23 -0.74 8.64
N ALA A 6 2.99 -1.06 9.00
CA ALA A 6 1.95 -1.50 8.08
C ALA A 6 0.89 -0.40 7.89
N ILE A 7 0.46 -0.19 6.64
CA ILE A 7 -0.60 0.76 6.25
C ILE A 7 -1.55 0.01 5.33
N MET A 8 -2.86 0.08 5.61
CA MET A 8 -3.91 -0.55 4.80
C MET A 8 -4.69 0.50 4.00
N PHE A 9 -4.93 0.23 2.72
CA PHE A 9 -5.76 1.06 1.85
C PHE A 9 -7.16 0.44 1.72
N LEU A 10 -8.14 1.06 2.38
CA LEU A 10 -9.54 0.67 2.36
C LEU A 10 -10.37 1.57 1.43
N GLY A 11 -11.58 1.14 1.11
CA GLY A 11 -12.53 1.90 0.30
C GLY A 11 -13.94 1.33 0.42
N THR A 12 -14.93 2.12 0.03
CA THR A 12 -16.36 1.85 0.26
C THR A 12 -17.01 0.88 -0.72
N GLY A 13 -16.27 0.41 -1.73
CA GLY A 13 -16.76 -0.54 -2.72
C GLY A 13 -15.65 -1.12 -3.56
N SER A 14 -16.01 -2.01 -4.50
CA SER A 14 -15.12 -2.49 -5.55
C SER A 14 -14.78 -1.35 -6.52
N ASP A 15 -13.62 -1.44 -7.16
CA ASP A 15 -13.20 -0.52 -8.24
C ASP A 15 -13.07 0.98 -7.91
N VAL A 16 -13.27 1.39 -6.65
CA VAL A 16 -13.06 2.77 -6.16
C VAL A 16 -11.60 3.25 -6.16
N GLY A 17 -10.68 2.55 -6.82
CA GLY A 17 -9.28 2.98 -6.97
C GLY A 17 -8.32 2.59 -5.84
N LYS A 18 -8.71 1.71 -4.92
CA LYS A 18 -7.85 1.26 -3.79
C LYS A 18 -6.46 0.77 -4.22
N SER A 19 -6.41 -0.05 -5.27
CA SER A 19 -5.16 -0.58 -5.82
C SER A 19 -4.28 0.53 -6.40
N ILE A 20 -4.87 1.50 -7.11
CA ILE A 20 -4.16 2.65 -7.67
C ILE A 20 -3.55 3.52 -6.57
N ALA A 21 -4.32 3.80 -5.51
CA ALA A 21 -3.85 4.56 -4.36
C ALA A 21 -2.66 3.86 -3.67
N ALA A 22 -2.77 2.54 -3.43
CA ALA A 22 -1.69 1.74 -2.87
C ALA A 22 -0.42 1.76 -3.76
N THR A 23 -0.59 1.59 -5.07
CA THR A 23 0.52 1.67 -6.04
C THR A 23 1.20 3.04 -6.03
N ALA A 24 0.43 4.13 -6.02
CA ALA A 24 0.95 5.49 -5.98
C ALA A 24 1.75 5.75 -4.69
N PHE A 25 1.21 5.32 -3.54
CA PHE A 25 1.89 5.43 -2.25
C PHE A 25 3.20 4.65 -2.21
N CYS A 26 3.20 3.39 -2.67
CA CYS A 26 4.41 2.58 -2.75
C CYS A 26 5.46 3.22 -3.67
N ARG A 27 5.04 3.78 -4.82
CA ARG A 27 5.94 4.47 -5.76
C ARG A 27 6.58 5.72 -5.14
N ILE A 28 5.80 6.54 -4.43
CA ILE A 28 6.32 7.74 -3.75
C ILE A 28 7.28 7.35 -2.63
N SER A 29 6.89 6.40 -1.79
CA SER A 29 7.72 5.90 -0.68
C SER A 29 9.04 5.32 -1.17
N LYS A 30 9.01 4.51 -2.24
CA LYS A 30 10.22 3.97 -2.88
C LYS A 30 11.14 5.10 -3.39
N ARG A 31 10.58 6.14 -4.02
CA ARG A 31 11.35 7.32 -4.48
C ARG A 31 11.97 8.13 -3.34
N ARG A 32 11.39 8.07 -2.14
CA ARG A 32 11.92 8.68 -0.93
C ARG A 32 12.93 7.79 -0.19
N GLY A 33 13.35 6.66 -0.77
CA GLY A 33 14.33 5.75 -0.18
C GLY A 33 13.76 4.72 0.80
N PHE A 34 12.43 4.63 0.96
CA PHE A 34 11.82 3.61 1.81
C PHE A 34 11.78 2.26 1.11
N ARG A 35 12.09 1.20 1.87
CA ARG A 35 11.77 -0.17 1.51
C ARG A 35 10.27 -0.40 1.69
N VAL A 36 9.58 -0.75 0.61
CA VAL A 36 8.15 -1.04 0.60
C VAL A 36 7.90 -2.49 0.19
N ALA A 37 6.90 -3.12 0.80
CA ALA A 37 6.45 -4.46 0.48
C ALA A 37 4.92 -4.43 0.34
N PRO A 38 4.36 -4.22 -0.87
CA PRO A 38 2.92 -4.22 -1.05
C PRO A 38 2.35 -5.62 -0.80
N PHE A 39 1.21 -5.68 -0.13
CA PHE A 39 0.48 -6.92 0.13
C PHE A 39 -0.99 -6.72 -0.23
N LYS A 40 -1.56 -7.66 -0.98
CA LYS A 40 -2.98 -7.67 -1.32
C LYS A 40 -3.66 -8.72 -0.44
N ALA A 41 -4.38 -8.26 0.58
CA ALA A 41 -5.26 -9.14 1.34
C ALA A 41 -6.33 -9.72 0.41
N GLN A 42 -6.54 -11.03 0.50
CA GLN A 42 -7.74 -11.71 -0.01
C GLN A 42 -8.84 -11.58 1.05
N ASN A 43 -10.07 -11.39 0.58
CA ASN A 43 -11.25 -11.56 1.43
C ASN A 43 -11.48 -13.03 1.72
#